data_AF-T1GN25-F1
#
_entry.id   AF-T1GN25-F1
#
_cell.length_a   1.000
_cell.length_b   1.000
_cell.length_c   1.000
_cell.angle_alpha   90.00
_cell.angle_beta   90.00
_cell.angle_gamma   90.00
#
_symmetry.space_group_name_H-M   'P 1'
#
loop_
_entity.id
_entity.type
_entity.pdbx_description
1 polymer ?
#
loop_
_entity_poly.entity_id
_entity_poly.type
_entity_poly.pdbx_seq_one_letter_code
_entity_poly.pdbx_strand_id
1 'polypeptide(L)'
;KLSVCYKWVCKYERNNFVADTLIDWNLIEQINIQTTEEQQCPICLFPPIAAKLTRCGHVYCWPCILHYLALSDKTWRKCPICYEAVHSLDLKSTAIIQKSNFNVGNEISFQLMRRKKGSIVVEKANTKEKVLDKIPHLSEMDESRLFSKFLISDLDEILTIIEREKTELLFDNDPSCPEFIFIQQALDLLEQRKNEVLKNTDILKMHPKLEETLEENDGERYYYFYQSIDAQNIFLHPLNVKMLSSMYSSLSDAPDIIKGNILQKESQSMDDILRKKFTCLGHLPLTCQFEIVEIDIKPPYISKEIIEVFKGNFLFINIFLFFLFCFR
;
A
#
# COMPACT_ATOMS: atom_id res chain seq x y z
N LYS A 1 -11.71 3.93 12.24
CA LYS A 1 -10.28 4.32 12.38
C LYS A 1 -9.62 3.90 11.09
N LEU A 2 -9.15 4.89 10.34
CA LEU A 2 -8.94 4.89 8.89
C LEU A 2 -8.25 3.64 8.34
N SER A 3 -8.87 3.05 7.31
CA SER A 3 -8.33 2.04 6.37
C SER A 3 -7.25 2.65 5.46
N VAL A 4 -6.42 3.54 6.00
CA VAL A 4 -5.38 4.22 5.24
C VAL A 4 -4.13 3.36 5.24
N CYS A 5 -3.85 2.77 4.09
CA CYS A 5 -2.59 2.12 3.83
C CYS A 5 -1.67 3.08 3.06
N TYR A 6 -0.46 3.27 3.57
CA TYR A 6 0.54 4.11 2.92
C TYR A 6 1.52 3.26 2.13
N LYS A 7 1.70 3.65 0.88
CA LYS A 7 2.68 3.07 -0.02
C LYS A 7 3.66 4.14 -0.47
N TRP A 8 4.95 3.84 -0.37
CA TRP A 8 6.03 4.82 -0.50
C TRP A 8 6.70 4.69 -1.84
N VAL A 9 6.84 5.80 -2.56
CA VAL A 9 7.60 5.89 -3.79
C VAL A 9 8.91 6.61 -3.48
N CYS A 10 10.05 5.93 -3.67
CA CYS A 10 11.34 6.39 -3.19
C CYS A 10 12.39 6.42 -4.31
N LYS A 11 13.42 7.25 -4.13
CA LYS A 11 14.63 7.18 -4.97
C LYS A 11 15.35 5.84 -4.75
N TYR A 12 16.09 5.43 -5.77
CA TYR A 12 16.89 4.19 -5.76
C TYR A 12 17.86 4.15 -4.57
N GLU A 13 17.77 3.12 -3.72
CA GLU A 13 18.74 2.78 -2.68
C GLU A 13 19.21 1.33 -2.83
N ARG A 14 20.43 1.04 -2.36
CA ARG A 14 20.94 -0.33 -2.25
C ARG A 14 20.19 -1.08 -1.15
N ASN A 15 19.61 -2.21 -1.50
CA ASN A 15 18.49 -2.86 -0.81
C ASN A 15 18.87 -3.58 0.51
N ASN A 16 18.04 -3.36 1.54
CA ASN A 16 17.61 -4.42 2.47
C ASN A 16 16.36 -3.96 3.25
N PHE A 17 15.24 -3.73 2.54
CA PHE A 17 13.99 -3.34 3.18
C PHE A 17 13.36 -4.52 3.90
N VAL A 18 13.06 -4.33 5.17
CA VAL A 18 12.17 -5.19 5.96
C VAL A 18 10.84 -4.47 6.18
N ALA A 19 9.84 -5.18 6.69
CA ALA A 19 8.48 -4.65 6.82
C ALA A 19 8.43 -3.33 7.60
N ASP A 20 9.25 -3.22 8.65
CA ASP A 20 9.31 -2.08 9.57
C ASP A 20 10.40 -1.07 9.24
N THR A 21 11.06 -1.17 8.07
CA THR A 21 12.08 -0.19 7.67
C THR A 21 11.47 1.21 7.66
N LEU A 22 12.09 2.10 8.44
CA LEU A 22 11.83 3.53 8.39
C LEU A 22 12.60 4.10 7.21
N ILE A 23 11.89 4.79 6.32
CA ILE A 23 12.50 5.44 5.16
C ILE A 23 12.86 6.88 5.55
N ASP A 24 14.06 7.31 5.15
CA ASP A 24 14.40 8.72 5.24
C ASP A 24 13.39 9.54 4.42
N TRP A 25 12.72 10.47 5.11
CA TRP A 25 11.73 11.36 4.51
C TRP A 25 12.25 12.07 3.25
N ASN A 26 13.54 12.38 3.18
CA ASN A 26 14.15 13.06 2.04
C ASN A 26 14.18 12.20 0.77
N LEU A 27 14.12 10.88 0.89
CA LEU A 27 14.15 9.95 -0.23
C LEU A 27 12.77 9.67 -0.83
N ILE A 28 11.71 10.07 -0.13
CA ILE A 28 10.33 9.88 -0.56
C ILE A 28 9.99 10.93 -1.62
N GLU A 29 9.58 10.46 -2.80
CA GLU A 29 9.12 11.28 -3.92
C GLU A 29 7.60 11.44 -3.94
N GLN A 30 6.86 10.40 -3.55
CA GLN A 30 5.41 10.42 -3.41
C GLN A 30 4.92 9.40 -2.36
N ILE A 31 3.81 9.72 -1.71
CA ILE A 31 3.10 8.82 -0.80
C ILE A 31 1.73 8.52 -1.41
N ASN A 32 1.46 7.24 -1.63
CA ASN A 32 0.17 6.77 -2.13
C ASN A 32 -0.69 6.36 -0.95
N ILE A 33 -1.81 7.06 -0.75
CA ILE A 33 -2.80 6.80 0.28
C ILE A 33 -3.87 5.91 -0.33
N GLN A 34 -3.96 4.67 0.12
CA GLN A 34 -5.04 3.77 -0.26
C GLN A 34 -6.14 3.88 0.79
N THR A 35 -7.37 4.17 0.36
CA THR A 35 -8.51 4.38 1.27
C THR A 35 -9.82 4.03 0.58
N THR A 36 -10.80 3.61 1.37
CA THR A 36 -12.18 3.39 0.93
C THR A 36 -13.05 4.64 1.09
N GLU A 37 -12.55 5.66 1.77
CA GLU A 37 -13.27 6.90 2.07
C GLU A 37 -12.77 8.04 1.17
N GLU A 38 -13.70 8.86 0.67
CA GLU A 38 -13.35 10.07 -0.06
C GLU A 38 -12.57 11.04 0.84
N GLN A 39 -11.39 11.45 0.37
CA GLN A 39 -10.54 12.38 1.12
C GLN A 39 -10.86 13.82 0.74
N GLN A 40 -10.99 14.67 1.75
CA GLN A 40 -11.23 16.10 1.59
C GLN A 40 -10.08 16.89 2.21
N CYS A 41 -9.70 17.98 1.55
CA CYS A 41 -8.79 18.96 2.11
C CYS A 41 -9.44 19.63 3.33
N PRO A 42 -8.83 19.59 4.52
CA PRO A 42 -9.41 20.17 5.74
C PRO A 42 -9.54 21.70 5.72
N ILE A 43 -8.92 22.37 4.74
CA ILE A 43 -8.93 23.83 4.61
C ILE A 43 -10.08 24.27 3.70
N CYS A 44 -10.19 23.71 2.49
CA CYS A 44 -11.22 24.11 1.52
C CYS A 44 -12.43 23.17 1.48
N LEU A 45 -12.36 21.99 2.11
CA LEU A 45 -13.40 20.95 2.17
C LEU A 45 -13.74 20.27 0.83
N PHE A 46 -12.91 20.47 -0.20
CA PHE A 46 -13.00 19.79 -1.49
C PHE A 46 -11.96 18.67 -1.63
N PRO A 47 -12.10 17.75 -2.61
CA PRO A 47 -11.03 16.81 -2.95
C PRO A 47 -9.69 17.54 -3.17
N PRO A 48 -8.59 17.07 -2.58
CA PRO A 48 -7.35 17.84 -2.55
C PRO A 48 -6.67 17.93 -3.92
N ILE A 49 -6.41 19.16 -4.38
CA ILE A 49 -5.70 19.46 -5.63
C ILE A 49 -4.19 19.46 -5.40
N ALA A 50 -3.44 18.75 -6.24
CA ALA A 50 -2.00 18.54 -6.10
C ALA A 50 -1.64 18.12 -4.66
N ALA A 51 -2.38 17.13 -4.16
CA ALA A 51 -2.41 16.78 -2.74
C ALA A 51 -1.00 16.67 -2.12
N LYS A 52 -0.81 17.31 -0.96
CA LYS A 52 0.42 17.23 -0.16
C LYS A 52 0.15 16.63 1.20
N LEU A 53 0.98 15.67 1.59
CA LEU A 53 0.97 15.06 2.91
C LEU A 53 2.07 15.67 3.76
N THR A 54 1.71 16.01 5.00
CA THR A 54 2.60 16.52 6.05
C THR A 54 3.24 15.37 6.81
N ARG A 55 4.34 15.60 7.55
CA ARG A 55 4.96 14.56 8.42
C ARG A 55 4.00 13.92 9.42
N CYS A 56 2.99 14.66 9.87
CA CYS A 56 1.95 14.15 10.77
C CYS A 56 0.87 13.30 10.08
N GLY A 57 0.97 13.08 8.77
CA GLY A 57 0.07 12.20 8.00
C GLY A 57 -1.17 12.87 7.42
N HIS A 58 -1.43 14.15 7.73
CA HIS A 58 -2.58 14.88 7.20
C HIS A 58 -2.32 15.45 5.81
N VAL A 59 -3.36 15.46 4.98
CA VAL A 59 -3.33 15.81 3.56
C VAL A 59 -4.09 17.11 3.31
N TYR A 60 -3.55 17.95 2.43
CA TYR A 60 -4.14 19.23 2.04
C TYR A 60 -3.97 19.44 0.52
N CYS A 61 -4.76 20.34 -0.08
CA CYS A 61 -4.37 20.91 -1.37
C CYS A 61 -3.04 21.64 -1.20
N TRP A 62 -2.16 21.58 -2.20
CA TRP A 62 -0.89 22.30 -2.14
C TRP A 62 -1.07 23.82 -1.97
N PRO A 63 -1.93 24.51 -2.75
CA PRO A 63 -2.14 25.94 -2.59
C PRO A 63 -2.70 26.30 -1.21
N CYS A 64 -3.65 25.51 -0.69
CA CYS A 64 -4.26 25.75 0.62
C CYS A 64 -3.23 25.69 1.76
N ILE A 65 -2.34 24.68 1.76
CA ILE A 65 -1.34 24.57 2.82
C ILE A 65 -0.25 25.63 2.69
N LEU A 66 0.13 26.04 1.48
CA LEU A 66 1.04 27.17 1.27
C LEU A 66 0.45 28.47 1.81
N HIS A 67 -0.81 28.76 1.48
CA HIS A 67 -1.54 29.91 2.01
C HIS A 67 -1.57 29.87 3.54
N TYR A 68 -1.96 28.74 4.13
CA TYR A 68 -2.00 28.59 5.57
C TYR A 68 -0.64 28.86 6.23
N LEU A 69 0.45 28.33 5.67
CA LEU A 69 1.80 28.55 6.19
C LEU A 69 2.23 30.03 6.08
N ALA A 70 1.80 30.72 5.03
CA ALA A 70 2.14 32.12 4.77
C ALA A 70 1.52 33.13 5.75
N LEU A 71 0.47 32.78 6.51
CA LEU A 71 -0.11 33.71 7.51
C LEU A 71 0.73 33.81 8.81
N SER A 72 1.98 33.34 8.81
CA SER A 72 2.92 33.53 9.91
C SER A 72 4.31 33.78 9.37
N ASP A 73 5.08 34.61 10.07
CA ASP A 73 6.49 34.88 9.75
C ASP A 73 7.45 33.73 10.11
N LYS A 74 6.92 32.62 10.64
CA LYS A 74 7.70 31.45 11.05
C LYS A 74 7.82 30.50 9.86
N THR A 75 8.91 29.73 9.84
CA THR A 75 9.13 28.66 8.85
C THR A 75 8.23 27.43 9.03
N TRP A 76 7.29 27.50 9.98
CA TRP A 76 6.36 26.43 10.33
C TRP A 76 5.10 26.97 10.98
N ARG A 77 4.02 26.18 10.93
CA ARG A 77 2.80 26.38 11.72
C ARG A 77 2.25 25.07 12.24
N LYS A 78 1.27 25.14 13.14
CA LYS A 78 0.60 23.96 13.68
C LYS A 78 -0.33 23.36 12.62
N CYS A 79 -0.34 22.04 12.48
CA CYS A 79 -1.31 21.33 11.66
C CYS A 79 -2.74 21.67 12.13
N PRO A 80 -3.66 22.09 11.23
CA PRO A 80 -5.05 22.36 11.60
C PRO A 80 -5.82 21.20 12.23
N ILE A 81 -5.34 19.95 12.09
CA ILE A 81 -6.02 18.76 12.61
C ILE A 81 -5.42 18.30 13.95
N CYS A 82 -4.10 18.14 14.02
CA CYS A 82 -3.44 17.51 15.17
C CYS A 82 -2.46 18.42 15.91
N TYR A 83 -2.29 19.67 15.47
CA TYR A 83 -1.41 20.67 16.08
C TYR A 83 0.10 20.40 16.03
N GLU A 84 0.54 19.30 15.43
CA GLU A 84 1.95 19.02 15.15
C GLU A 84 2.57 20.08 14.21
N ALA A 85 3.87 20.30 14.31
CA ALA A 85 4.56 21.28 13.47
C ALA A 85 4.57 20.83 11.99
N VAL A 86 4.20 21.75 11.10
CA VAL A 86 4.21 21.57 9.65
C VAL A 86 5.16 22.58 9.03
N HIS A 87 6.12 22.07 8.26
CA HIS A 87 7.08 22.86 7.47
C HIS A 87 6.77 22.70 5.96
N SER A 88 6.99 23.75 5.17
CA SER A 88 6.78 23.71 3.72
C SER A 88 7.73 22.72 3.02
N LEU A 89 8.99 22.64 3.48
CA LEU A 89 10.01 21.74 2.95
C LEU A 89 9.73 20.25 3.23
N ASP A 90 8.87 19.97 4.21
CA ASP A 90 8.51 18.60 4.60
C ASP A 90 7.29 18.06 3.84
N LEU A 91 6.64 18.87 3.01
CA LEU A 91 5.46 18.46 2.24
C LEU A 91 5.85 17.44 1.18
N LYS A 92 5.15 16.31 1.13
CA LYS A 92 5.36 15.26 0.12
C LYS A 92 4.19 15.16 -0.85
N SER A 93 4.52 15.02 -2.13
CA SER A 93 3.55 14.67 -3.18
C SER A 93 2.72 13.48 -2.74
N THR A 94 1.42 13.56 -2.94
CA THR A 94 0.49 12.54 -2.48
C THR A 94 -0.46 12.17 -3.59
N ALA A 95 -0.73 10.87 -3.74
CA ALA A 95 -1.79 10.36 -4.60
C ALA A 95 -2.79 9.59 -3.74
N ILE A 96 -4.07 9.83 -3.97
CA ILE A 96 -5.15 9.12 -3.28
C ILE A 96 -5.67 8.03 -4.21
N ILE A 97 -5.57 6.79 -3.77
CA ILE A 97 -6.01 5.61 -4.50
C ILE A 97 -7.29 5.13 -3.83
N GLN A 98 -8.42 5.43 -4.47
CA GLN A 98 -9.73 4.97 -4.03
C GLN A 98 -9.81 3.44 -4.14
N LYS A 99 -10.27 2.80 -3.07
CA LYS A 99 -10.49 1.35 -2.98
C LYS A 99 -11.96 1.02 -2.76
N SER A 100 -12.33 -0.19 -3.14
CA SER A 100 -13.69 -0.70 -2.93
C SER A 100 -13.93 -0.95 -1.45
N ASN A 101 -15.10 -0.54 -0.96
CA ASN A 101 -15.52 -0.91 0.38
C ASN A 101 -16.21 -2.28 0.36
N PHE A 102 -15.77 -3.20 1.23
CA PHE A 102 -16.32 -4.56 1.33
C PHE A 102 -16.93 -4.81 2.71
N ASN A 103 -18.24 -5.05 2.73
CA ASN A 103 -19.03 -5.36 3.92
C ASN A 103 -19.54 -6.81 3.90
N VAL A 104 -20.02 -7.29 5.04
CA VAL A 104 -20.70 -8.60 5.15
C VAL A 104 -21.84 -8.69 4.14
N GLY A 105 -21.90 -9.81 3.42
CA GLY A 105 -22.83 -10.07 2.33
C GLY A 105 -22.37 -9.60 0.95
N ASN A 106 -21.32 -8.78 0.84
CA ASN A 106 -20.75 -8.43 -0.47
C ASN A 106 -19.94 -9.60 -1.04
N GLU A 107 -19.91 -9.72 -2.37
CA GLU A 107 -19.02 -10.63 -3.06
C GLU A 107 -17.61 -10.02 -3.13
N ILE A 108 -16.59 -10.80 -2.79
CA ILE A 108 -15.18 -10.42 -2.88
C ILE A 108 -14.40 -11.49 -3.63
N SER A 109 -13.35 -11.05 -4.34
CA SER A 109 -12.44 -11.93 -5.08
C SER A 109 -11.05 -11.89 -4.45
N PHE A 110 -10.47 -13.07 -4.25
CA PHE A 110 -9.12 -13.23 -3.72
C PHE A 110 -8.20 -13.83 -4.78
N GLN A 111 -6.95 -13.41 -4.75
CA GLN A 111 -5.84 -13.96 -5.52
C GLN A 111 -4.94 -14.78 -4.59
N LEU A 112 -4.53 -15.96 -5.03
CA LEU A 112 -3.51 -16.78 -4.37
C LEU A 112 -2.15 -16.12 -4.57
N MET A 113 -1.53 -15.76 -3.46
CA MET A 113 -0.23 -15.10 -3.37
C MET A 113 0.78 -16.04 -2.71
N ARG A 114 2.07 -15.78 -2.97
CA ARG A 114 3.19 -16.40 -2.26
C ARG A 114 4.20 -15.35 -1.82
N ARG A 115 4.93 -15.67 -0.75
CA ARG A 115 6.04 -14.87 -0.21
C ARG A 115 7.18 -15.77 0.22
N LYS A 116 8.40 -15.46 -0.21
CA LYS A 116 9.60 -16.19 0.21
C LYS A 116 9.90 -15.92 1.69
N LYS A 117 10.30 -16.95 2.44
CA LYS A 117 10.70 -16.79 3.85
C LYS A 117 11.87 -15.82 3.97
N GLY A 118 11.71 -14.79 4.80
CA GLY A 118 12.70 -13.73 4.99
C GLY A 118 12.57 -12.54 4.05
N SER A 119 11.78 -12.66 2.98
CA SER A 119 11.50 -11.57 2.03
C SER A 119 10.22 -10.81 2.39
N ILE A 120 10.14 -9.54 2.03
CA ILE A 120 8.89 -8.75 2.10
C ILE A 120 8.13 -8.71 0.77
N VAL A 121 8.71 -9.26 -0.29
CA VAL A 121 8.11 -9.24 -1.63
C VAL A 121 7.00 -10.28 -1.70
N VAL A 122 5.83 -9.82 -2.12
CA VAL A 122 4.64 -10.64 -2.32
C VAL A 122 4.36 -10.71 -3.81
N GLU A 123 4.16 -11.92 -4.32
CA GLU A 123 3.91 -12.18 -5.73
C GLU A 123 2.75 -13.16 -5.91
N LYS A 124 2.15 -13.20 -7.10
CA LYS A 124 1.11 -14.19 -7.41
C LYS A 124 1.73 -15.59 -7.41
N ALA A 125 0.99 -16.59 -6.95
CA ALA A 125 1.52 -17.94 -6.86
C ALA A 125 1.87 -18.56 -8.23
N ASN A 126 1.15 -18.17 -9.28
CA ASN A 126 1.35 -18.64 -10.65
C ASN A 126 2.44 -17.91 -11.44
N THR A 127 3.14 -16.94 -10.84
CA THR A 127 4.26 -16.24 -11.51
C THR A 127 5.37 -17.25 -11.84
N LYS A 128 5.60 -17.44 -13.15
CA LYS A 128 6.53 -18.43 -13.72
C LYS A 128 7.99 -17.99 -13.64
N GLU A 129 8.23 -16.69 -13.68
CA GLU A 129 9.57 -16.11 -13.52
C GLU A 129 9.85 -15.96 -12.02
N LYS A 130 11.02 -16.42 -11.56
CA LYS A 130 11.47 -16.13 -10.20
C LYS A 130 11.71 -14.63 -10.12
N VAL A 131 10.80 -13.90 -9.49
CA VAL A 131 11.03 -12.50 -9.15
C VAL A 131 12.15 -12.51 -8.13
N LEU A 132 13.36 -12.14 -8.56
CA LEU A 132 14.44 -11.78 -7.65
C LEU A 132 13.85 -10.81 -6.64
N ASP A 133 14.14 -10.97 -5.33
CA ASP A 133 13.62 -10.17 -4.21
C ASP A 133 13.90 -8.65 -4.40
N LYS A 134 13.22 -8.04 -5.36
CA LYS A 134 13.40 -6.70 -5.87
C LYS A 134 12.10 -5.96 -5.69
N ILE A 135 12.23 -4.71 -5.27
CA ILE A 135 11.10 -3.81 -5.13
C ILE A 135 10.68 -3.35 -6.53
N PRO A 136 9.38 -3.41 -6.86
CA PRO A 136 8.91 -3.01 -8.18
C PRO A 136 9.04 -1.50 -8.40
N HIS A 137 9.28 -1.12 -9.66
CA HIS A 137 9.22 0.27 -10.10
C HIS A 137 7.78 0.79 -10.19
N LEU A 138 7.57 2.12 -10.14
CA LEU A 138 6.23 2.70 -10.19
C LEU A 138 5.53 2.48 -11.55
N SER A 139 6.30 2.50 -12.63
CA SER A 139 5.87 2.37 -14.03
C SER A 139 5.87 0.93 -14.56
N GLU A 140 6.31 -0.04 -13.76
CA GLU A 140 6.20 -1.44 -14.13
C GLU A 140 4.75 -1.76 -14.49
N MET A 141 4.56 -2.36 -15.68
CA MET A 141 3.24 -2.75 -16.16
C MET A 141 2.65 -3.93 -15.38
N ASP A 142 3.46 -4.57 -14.53
CA ASP A 142 3.05 -5.70 -13.71
C ASP A 142 2.16 -5.25 -12.54
N GLU A 143 1.21 -6.10 -12.19
CA GLU A 143 0.31 -5.93 -11.04
C GLU A 143 1.03 -6.16 -9.71
N SER A 144 2.24 -6.75 -9.70
CA SER A 144 3.06 -6.93 -8.49
C SER A 144 3.28 -5.63 -7.72
N ARG A 145 3.40 -4.50 -8.43
CA ARG A 145 3.48 -3.18 -7.80
C ARG A 145 2.32 -2.97 -6.84
N LEU A 146 1.09 -3.38 -7.16
CA LEU A 146 -0.10 -3.10 -6.36
C LEU A 146 -0.02 -3.68 -4.95
N PHE A 147 0.66 -4.80 -4.78
CA PHE A 147 0.81 -5.55 -3.52
C PHE A 147 2.07 -5.16 -2.73
N SER A 148 2.98 -4.38 -3.32
CA SER A 148 4.18 -3.91 -2.64
C SER A 148 3.94 -2.64 -1.83
N LYS A 149 4.46 -2.60 -0.59
CA LYS A 149 4.49 -1.40 0.27
C LYS A 149 5.45 -0.33 -0.25
N PHE A 150 6.53 -0.75 -0.89
CA PHE A 150 7.57 0.14 -1.40
C PHE A 150 7.57 0.10 -2.92
N LEU A 151 7.85 1.24 -3.53
CA LEU A 151 8.16 1.37 -4.94
C LEU A 151 9.42 2.16 -5.10
N ILE A 152 10.22 1.76 -6.07
CA ILE A 152 11.34 2.54 -6.53
C ILE A 152 10.85 3.43 -7.66
N SER A 153 11.32 4.68 -7.67
CA SER A 153 11.14 5.53 -8.83
C SER A 153 12.39 5.94 -9.56
N ASP A 154 12.26 5.85 -10.88
CA ASP A 154 13.22 6.41 -11.82
C ASP A 154 12.87 7.86 -12.16
N LEU A 155 13.67 8.44 -13.05
CA LEU A 155 13.56 9.83 -13.43
C LEU A 155 12.26 10.13 -14.18
N ASP A 156 11.87 9.27 -15.10
CA ASP A 156 10.66 9.46 -15.92
C ASP A 156 9.40 9.37 -15.06
N GLU A 157 9.41 8.50 -14.05
CA GLU A 157 8.35 8.39 -13.05
C GLU A 157 8.25 9.63 -12.15
N ILE A 158 9.37 10.18 -11.71
CA ILE A 158 9.39 11.43 -10.94
C ILE A 158 8.84 12.59 -11.79
N LEU A 159 9.22 12.66 -13.07
CA LEU A 159 8.68 13.65 -14.00
C LEU A 159 7.16 13.46 -14.21
N THR A 160 6.68 12.22 -14.25
CA THR A 160 5.24 11.92 -14.33
C THR A 160 4.48 12.43 -13.10
N ILE A 161 5.05 12.29 -11.90
CA ILE A 161 4.47 12.85 -10.66
C ILE A 161 4.38 14.37 -10.77
N ILE A 162 5.43 15.02 -11.25
CA ILE A 162 5.51 16.47 -11.43
C ILE A 162 4.45 16.95 -12.43
N GLU A 163 4.36 16.33 -13.61
CA GLU A 163 3.37 16.75 -14.63
C GLU A 163 1.93 16.54 -14.15
N ARG A 164 1.63 15.47 -13.40
CA ARG A 164 0.32 15.29 -12.76
C ARG A 164 -0.04 16.48 -11.86
N GLU A 165 0.83 16.84 -10.93
CA GLU A 165 0.59 17.96 -10.01
C GLU A 165 0.41 19.28 -10.76
N LYS A 166 1.18 19.49 -11.83
CA LYS A 166 1.04 20.67 -12.70
C LYS A 166 -0.33 20.72 -13.35
N THR A 167 -0.80 19.61 -13.93
CA THR A 167 -2.13 19.54 -14.55
C THR A 167 -3.23 19.81 -13.53
N GLU A 168 -3.15 19.22 -12.34
CA GLU A 168 -4.11 19.45 -11.26
C GLU A 168 -4.15 20.92 -10.82
N LEU A 169 -2.99 21.58 -10.68
CA LEU A 169 -2.91 23.01 -10.33
C LEU A 169 -3.46 23.93 -11.41
N LEU A 170 -3.22 23.62 -12.68
CA LEU A 170 -3.67 24.45 -13.81
C LEU A 170 -5.18 24.33 -14.06
N PHE A 171 -5.80 23.23 -13.65
CA PHE A 171 -7.24 23.03 -13.80
C PHE A 171 -8.06 24.02 -12.96
N ASP A 172 -7.59 24.38 -11.77
CA ASP A 172 -8.28 25.29 -10.82
C ASP A 172 -7.66 26.70 -10.79
N ASN A 173 -6.99 27.10 -11.88
CA ASN A 173 -6.23 28.35 -11.96
C ASN A 173 -7.11 29.55 -12.36
N ASP A 174 -8.15 29.84 -11.57
CA ASP A 174 -9.00 31.02 -11.73
C ASP A 174 -8.36 32.26 -11.08
N PRO A 175 -7.99 33.31 -11.86
CA PRO A 175 -7.39 34.54 -11.32
C PRO A 175 -8.28 35.32 -10.35
N SER A 176 -9.58 35.06 -10.33
CA SER A 176 -10.53 35.69 -9.40
C SER A 176 -10.52 35.04 -8.01
N CYS A 177 -9.91 33.86 -7.88
CA CYS A 177 -9.84 33.11 -6.64
C CYS A 177 -8.69 33.63 -5.74
N PRO A 178 -8.91 33.86 -4.42
CA PRO A 178 -7.85 34.28 -3.49
C PRO A 178 -6.64 33.34 -3.47
N GLU A 179 -6.87 32.05 -3.75
CA GLU A 179 -5.86 31.01 -3.79
C GLU A 179 -4.92 31.11 -5.02
N PHE A 180 -5.24 31.94 -6.02
CA PHE A 180 -4.47 32.05 -7.27
C PHE A 180 -2.98 32.32 -7.06
N ILE A 181 -2.61 33.23 -6.14
CA ILE A 181 -1.21 33.54 -5.85
C ILE A 181 -0.46 32.31 -5.33
N PHE A 182 -1.14 31.48 -4.53
CA PHE A 182 -0.56 30.26 -3.97
C PHE A 182 -0.53 29.10 -4.97
N ILE A 183 -1.43 29.10 -5.96
CA ILE A 183 -1.32 28.23 -7.14
C ILE A 183 -0.07 28.59 -7.94
N GLN A 184 0.16 29.87 -8.23
CA GLN A 184 1.37 30.32 -8.93
C GLN A 184 2.65 29.99 -8.14
N GLN A 185 2.64 30.23 -6.82
CA GLN A 185 3.76 29.82 -5.95
C GLN A 185 4.03 28.31 -6.02
N ALA A 186 2.97 27.47 -6.03
CA ALA A 186 3.12 26.02 -6.16
C ALA A 186 3.71 25.63 -7.52
N LEU A 187 3.28 26.27 -8.61
CA LEU A 187 3.81 26.05 -9.95
C LEU A 187 5.29 26.42 -10.05
N ASP A 188 5.71 27.54 -9.45
CA ASP A 188 7.12 27.95 -9.41
C ASP A 188 7.98 26.94 -8.65
N LEU A 189 7.53 26.48 -7.48
CA LEU A 189 8.22 25.45 -6.69
C LEU A 189 8.31 24.11 -7.46
N LEU A 190 7.27 23.78 -8.22
CA LEU A 190 7.22 22.57 -9.04
C LEU A 190 8.21 22.64 -10.21
N GLU A 191 8.33 23.79 -10.85
CA GLU A 191 9.32 24.03 -11.91
C GLU A 191 10.75 24.01 -11.35
N GLN A 192 10.99 24.54 -10.15
CA GLN A 192 12.27 24.41 -9.46
C GLN A 192 12.62 22.93 -9.23
N ARG A 193 11.70 22.14 -8.67
CA ARG A 193 11.87 20.69 -8.48
C ARG A 193 12.18 19.98 -9.80
N LYS A 194 11.47 20.30 -10.89
CA LYS A 194 11.72 19.73 -12.22
C LYS A 194 13.15 19.98 -12.68
N ASN A 195 13.63 21.21 -12.53
CA ASN A 195 15.00 21.59 -12.89
C ASN A 195 16.06 20.87 -12.04
N GLU A 196 15.81 20.69 -10.74
CA GLU A 196 16.70 19.92 -9.86
C GLU A 196 16.77 18.45 -10.26
N VAL A 197 15.63 17.82 -10.55
CA VAL A 197 15.58 16.44 -11.03
C VAL A 197 16.40 16.29 -12.30
N LEU A 198 16.19 17.17 -13.29
CA LEU A 198 16.91 17.16 -14.57
C LEU A 198 18.43 17.36 -14.38
N LYS A 199 18.87 18.29 -13.53
CA LYS A 199 20.30 18.51 -13.24
C LYS A 199 20.97 17.30 -12.59
N ASN A 200 20.28 16.61 -11.69
CA ASN A 200 20.81 15.41 -11.03
C ASN A 200 20.98 14.24 -12.01
N THR A 201 20.25 14.23 -13.14
CA THR A 201 20.40 13.19 -14.18
C THR A 201 21.76 13.24 -14.88
N ASP A 202 22.32 14.43 -15.07
CA ASP A 202 23.62 14.60 -15.74
C ASP A 202 24.77 14.05 -14.88
N ILE A 203 24.60 14.05 -13.56
CA ILE A 203 25.58 13.54 -12.59
C ILE A 203 25.50 12.01 -12.48
N LEU A 204 24.30 11.43 -12.45
CA LEU A 204 24.11 9.97 -12.30
C LEU A 204 24.48 9.16 -13.55
N LYS A 205 24.45 9.78 -14.74
CA LYS A 205 24.94 9.15 -15.99
C LYS A 205 26.47 8.92 -16.02
N MET A 206 27.24 9.48 -15.07
CA MET A 206 28.70 9.32 -14.99
C MET A 206 29.16 8.11 -14.16
N HIS A 207 28.27 7.40 -13.45
CA HIS A 207 28.62 6.21 -12.67
C HIS A 207 27.89 4.96 -13.21
N PRO A 208 28.61 3.89 -13.64
CA PRO A 208 27.97 2.68 -14.15
C PRO A 208 27.15 1.96 -13.06
N LYS A 209 26.02 1.36 -13.46
CA LYS A 209 25.28 0.39 -12.65
C LYS A 209 26.19 -0.81 -12.35
N LEU A 210 26.50 -1.02 -11.07
CA LEU A 210 27.08 -2.27 -10.58
C LEU A 210 25.97 -3.31 -10.52
N GLU A 211 26.07 -4.34 -11.36
CA GLU A 211 25.24 -5.55 -11.26
C GLU A 211 25.70 -6.36 -10.03
N GLU A 212 24.83 -6.48 -9.04
CA GLU A 212 25.04 -7.38 -7.90
C GLU A 212 24.57 -8.79 -8.27
N THR A 213 25.50 -9.73 -8.28
CA THR A 213 25.23 -11.18 -8.32
C THR A 213 24.78 -11.64 -6.94
N LEU A 214 23.55 -12.15 -6.83
CA LEU A 214 23.04 -12.78 -5.62
C LEU A 214 23.18 -14.30 -5.73
N GLU A 215 23.80 -14.90 -4.72
CA GLU A 215 23.99 -16.34 -4.61
C GLU A 215 22.67 -17.07 -4.35
N GLU A 216 22.40 -18.10 -5.15
CA GLU A 216 21.27 -18.99 -5.01
C GLU A 216 21.46 -19.92 -3.80
N ASN A 217 20.60 -19.79 -2.79
CA ASN A 217 20.50 -20.80 -1.73
C ASN A 217 19.35 -21.77 -2.05
N ASP A 218 19.75 -23.00 -2.31
CA ASP A 218 18.90 -24.15 -2.66
C ASP A 218 18.12 -24.64 -1.44
N GLY A 219 16.84 -24.25 -1.38
CA GLY A 219 15.92 -24.56 -0.28
C GLY A 219 14.78 -23.54 -0.09
N GLU A 220 14.27 -22.94 -1.17
CA GLU A 220 13.30 -21.84 -1.10
C GLU A 220 11.97 -22.28 -0.47
N ARG A 221 11.73 -21.85 0.78
CA ARG A 221 10.44 -22.04 1.45
C ARG A 221 9.55 -20.83 1.21
N TYR A 222 8.40 -21.06 0.59
CA TYR A 222 7.36 -20.05 0.38
C TYR A 222 6.23 -20.21 1.39
N TYR A 223 5.64 -19.08 1.76
CA TYR A 223 4.34 -19.02 2.43
C TYR A 223 3.28 -18.69 1.39
N TYR A 224 2.17 -19.43 1.38
CA TYR A 224 1.03 -19.19 0.50
C TYR A 224 -0.13 -18.61 1.30
N PHE A 225 -0.88 -17.68 0.70
CA PHE A 225 -2.05 -17.06 1.31
C PHE A 225 -2.93 -16.42 0.24
N TYR A 226 -4.18 -16.14 0.57
CA TYR A 226 -5.09 -15.39 -0.31
C TYR A 226 -5.22 -13.95 0.16
N GLN A 227 -5.06 -13.01 -0.77
CA GLN A 227 -5.25 -11.57 -0.56
C GLN A 227 -6.31 -11.04 -1.54
N SER A 228 -7.06 -10.00 -1.16
CA SER A 228 -8.01 -9.34 -2.07
C SER A 228 -7.31 -8.91 -3.37
N ILE A 229 -7.98 -9.16 -4.50
CA ILE A 229 -7.42 -8.87 -5.83
C ILE A 229 -7.13 -7.39 -6.06
N ASP A 230 -7.82 -6.50 -5.34
CA ASP A 230 -7.59 -5.05 -5.41
C ASP A 230 -6.41 -4.59 -4.55
N ALA A 231 -5.62 -5.53 -4.02
CA ALA A 231 -4.43 -5.30 -3.21
C ALA A 231 -4.66 -4.56 -1.88
N GLN A 232 -5.90 -4.51 -1.38
CA GLN A 232 -6.14 -4.15 0.00
C GLN A 232 -5.55 -5.20 0.95
N ASN A 233 -5.25 -4.80 2.19
CA ASN A 233 -4.79 -5.71 3.25
C ASN A 233 -5.96 -6.54 3.81
N ILE A 234 -6.68 -7.22 2.92
CA ILE A 234 -7.80 -8.10 3.24
C ILE A 234 -7.36 -9.51 2.86
N PHE A 235 -7.33 -10.40 3.85
CA PHE A 235 -6.82 -11.76 3.71
C PHE A 235 -7.89 -12.79 4.07
N LEU A 236 -7.80 -13.96 3.42
CA LEU A 236 -8.76 -15.03 3.63
C LEU A 236 -8.64 -15.64 5.03
N HIS A 237 -9.77 -15.96 5.66
CA HIS A 237 -9.82 -16.53 7.00
C HIS A 237 -9.15 -17.92 7.09
N PRO A 238 -8.44 -18.24 8.19
CA PRO A 238 -7.77 -19.53 8.36
C PRO A 238 -8.68 -20.75 8.22
N LEU A 239 -9.98 -20.62 8.53
CA LEU A 239 -10.96 -21.70 8.32
C LEU A 239 -11.09 -22.03 6.83
N ASN A 240 -11.32 -21.02 5.99
CA ASN A 240 -11.40 -21.19 4.55
C ASN A 240 -10.08 -21.73 3.97
N VAL A 241 -8.93 -21.25 4.45
CA VAL A 241 -7.60 -21.76 4.06
C VAL A 241 -7.46 -23.25 4.37
N LYS A 242 -7.94 -23.71 5.54
CA LYS A 242 -7.94 -25.14 5.88
C LYS A 242 -8.85 -25.95 4.97
N MET A 243 -10.05 -25.44 4.67
CA MET A 243 -10.96 -26.14 3.75
C MET A 243 -10.33 -26.30 2.36
N LEU A 244 -9.68 -25.25 1.84
CA LEU A 244 -8.93 -25.31 0.58
C LEU A 244 -7.77 -26.30 0.65
N SER A 245 -6.99 -26.26 1.74
CA SER A 245 -5.86 -27.19 1.92
C SER A 245 -6.32 -28.65 2.00
N SER A 246 -7.48 -28.92 2.60
CA SER A 246 -8.08 -30.26 2.62
C SER A 246 -8.56 -30.71 1.24
N MET A 247 -9.00 -29.79 0.38
CA MET A 247 -9.46 -30.10 -0.99
C MET A 247 -8.28 -30.32 -1.96
N TYR A 248 -7.22 -29.53 -1.84
CA TYR A 248 -6.09 -29.49 -2.79
C TYR A 248 -4.78 -30.06 -2.23
N SER A 249 -4.80 -30.71 -1.06
CA SER A 249 -3.64 -31.19 -0.27
C SER A 249 -2.74 -30.08 0.29
N SER A 250 -2.49 -29.03 -0.48
CA SER A 250 -1.71 -27.85 -0.11
C SER A 250 -2.34 -26.60 -0.71
N LEU A 251 -2.13 -25.46 -0.08
CA LEU A 251 -2.60 -24.17 -0.61
C LEU A 251 -1.85 -23.76 -1.90
N SER A 252 -0.65 -24.31 -2.14
CA SER A 252 0.11 -24.08 -3.37
C SER A 252 -0.58 -24.61 -4.63
N ASP A 253 -1.42 -25.63 -4.48
CA ASP A 253 -2.14 -26.31 -5.56
C ASP A 253 -3.61 -25.86 -5.64
N ALA A 254 -4.00 -24.91 -4.78
CA ALA A 254 -5.34 -24.33 -4.77
C ALA A 254 -5.54 -23.37 -5.96
N PRO A 255 -6.79 -23.05 -6.34
CA PRO A 255 -7.08 -22.20 -7.49
C PRO A 255 -6.47 -20.80 -7.35
N ASP A 256 -5.89 -20.26 -8.42
CA ASP A 256 -5.28 -18.92 -8.39
C ASP A 256 -6.25 -17.83 -7.94
N ILE A 257 -7.52 -17.95 -8.30
CA ILE A 257 -8.56 -16.99 -7.96
C ILE A 257 -9.74 -17.72 -7.35
N ILE A 258 -10.22 -17.21 -6.22
CA ILE A 258 -11.45 -17.66 -5.58
C ILE A 258 -12.38 -16.47 -5.34
N LYS A 259 -13.68 -16.74 -5.28
CA LYS A 259 -14.71 -15.72 -5.03
C LYS A 259 -15.77 -16.25 -4.09
N GLY A 260 -16.35 -15.36 -3.30
CA GLY A 260 -17.45 -15.71 -2.41
C GLY A 260 -18.03 -14.49 -1.71
N ASN A 261 -19.20 -14.68 -1.12
CA ASN A 261 -19.84 -13.66 -0.30
C ASN A 261 -19.20 -13.62 1.08
N ILE A 262 -18.94 -12.44 1.60
CA ILE A 262 -18.38 -12.24 2.93
C ILE A 262 -19.39 -12.70 3.98
N LEU A 263 -19.02 -13.69 4.79
CA LEU A 263 -19.80 -14.17 5.92
C LEU A 263 -19.44 -13.41 7.19
N GLN A 264 -18.14 -13.24 7.43
CA GLN A 264 -17.60 -12.56 8.59
C GLN A 264 -16.34 -11.78 8.23
N LYS A 265 -16.11 -10.70 8.95
CA LYS A 265 -14.98 -9.80 8.75
C LYS A 265 -14.45 -9.33 10.09
N GLU A 266 -13.15 -9.44 10.28
CA GLU A 266 -12.46 -9.02 11.50
C GLU A 266 -11.30 -8.08 11.15
N SER A 267 -11.31 -6.87 11.69
CA SER A 267 -10.21 -5.91 11.53
C SER A 267 -9.21 -6.06 12.67
N GLN A 268 -7.92 -6.12 12.33
CA GLN A 268 -6.82 -6.26 13.28
C GLN A 268 -5.70 -5.27 12.96
N SER A 269 -4.86 -5.01 13.96
CA SER A 269 -3.62 -4.26 13.80
C SER A 269 -2.44 -5.19 14.03
N MET A 270 -1.48 -5.18 13.12
CA MET A 270 -0.32 -6.07 13.22
C MET A 270 0.50 -5.75 14.46
N ASP A 271 0.75 -6.76 15.28
CA ASP A 271 1.68 -6.71 16.42
C ASP A 271 2.69 -7.86 16.34
N ASP A 272 3.65 -7.91 17.26
CA ASP A 272 4.69 -8.95 17.28
C ASP A 272 4.13 -10.36 17.50
N ILE A 273 3.01 -10.49 18.21
CA ILE A 273 2.39 -11.78 18.53
C ILE A 273 1.68 -12.32 17.28
N LEU A 274 0.87 -11.47 16.65
CA LEU A 274 0.16 -11.77 15.42
C LEU A 274 1.13 -12.03 14.28
N ARG A 275 2.21 -11.27 14.13
CA ARG A 275 3.20 -11.52 13.07
C ARG A 275 3.88 -12.89 13.19
N LYS A 276 4.16 -13.34 14.42
CA LYS A 276 4.70 -14.68 14.68
C LYS A 276 3.69 -15.78 14.37
N LYS A 277 2.40 -15.53 14.55
CA LYS A 277 1.30 -16.48 14.25
C LYS A 277 0.99 -16.52 12.75
N PHE A 278 0.72 -15.36 12.16
CA PHE A 278 0.47 -15.15 10.73
C PHE A 278 1.78 -14.99 9.99
N THR A 279 2.61 -16.04 10.01
CA THR A 279 3.93 -16.00 9.37
C THR A 279 3.86 -15.66 7.88
N CYS A 280 2.79 -16.03 7.16
CA CYS A 280 2.60 -15.62 5.77
C CYS A 280 2.50 -14.10 5.59
N LEU A 281 1.94 -13.38 6.57
CA LEU A 281 1.74 -11.92 6.57
C LEU A 281 2.92 -11.14 7.15
N GLY A 282 4.10 -11.76 7.30
CA GLY A 282 5.31 -11.12 7.85
C GLY A 282 5.84 -9.93 7.04
N HIS A 283 5.30 -9.66 5.85
CA HIS A 283 5.60 -8.48 5.05
C HIS A 283 4.84 -7.22 5.53
N LEU A 284 3.76 -7.39 6.29
CA LEU A 284 3.00 -6.27 6.83
C LEU A 284 3.75 -5.61 7.99
N PRO A 285 3.92 -4.28 8.00
CA PRO A 285 4.57 -3.55 9.10
C PRO A 285 3.83 -3.67 10.42
N LEU A 286 4.51 -3.43 11.54
CA LEU A 286 3.86 -3.29 12.84
C LEU A 286 2.89 -2.12 12.79
N THR A 287 1.80 -2.23 13.54
CA THR A 287 0.66 -1.31 13.59
C THR A 287 -0.17 -1.20 12.30
N CYS A 288 0.28 -1.84 11.21
CA CYS A 288 -0.47 -1.90 9.95
C CYS A 288 -1.84 -2.53 10.18
N GLN A 289 -2.89 -1.84 9.72
CA GLN A 289 -4.25 -2.39 9.78
C GLN A 289 -4.44 -3.38 8.64
N PHE A 290 -5.05 -4.51 8.96
CA PHE A 290 -5.46 -5.52 7.99
C PHE A 290 -6.76 -6.17 8.45
N GLU A 291 -7.42 -6.86 7.52
CA GLU A 291 -8.69 -7.50 7.76
C GLU A 291 -8.59 -8.97 7.39
N ILE A 292 -9.16 -9.81 8.24
CA ILE A 292 -9.34 -11.23 7.96
C ILE A 292 -10.81 -11.46 7.64
N VAL A 293 -11.07 -12.09 6.51
CA VAL A 293 -12.41 -12.24 5.94
C VAL A 293 -12.72 -13.70 5.70
N GLU A 294 -13.81 -14.16 6.30
CA GLU A 294 -14.41 -15.45 6.00
C GLU A 294 -15.44 -15.27 4.88
N ILE A 295 -15.35 -16.13 3.86
CA ILE A 295 -16.29 -16.12 2.74
C ILE A 295 -17.01 -17.46 2.62
N ASP A 296 -18.21 -17.39 2.04
CA ASP A 296 -19.01 -18.53 1.62
C ASP A 296 -18.41 -19.14 0.35
N ILE A 297 -17.43 -20.03 0.52
CA ILE A 297 -16.79 -20.73 -0.60
C ILE A 297 -17.70 -21.86 -1.08
N LYS A 298 -18.13 -21.75 -2.33
CA LYS A 298 -19.01 -22.73 -3.00
C LYS A 298 -18.25 -23.54 -4.05
N PRO A 299 -18.82 -24.66 -4.54
CA PRO A 299 -18.38 -25.27 -5.79
C PRO A 299 -18.29 -24.23 -6.91
N PRO A 300 -17.27 -24.28 -7.79
CA PRO A 300 -16.33 -25.40 -7.98
C PRO A 300 -15.08 -25.38 -7.10
N TYR A 301 -14.88 -24.38 -6.24
CA TYR A 301 -13.64 -24.23 -5.46
C TYR A 301 -13.52 -25.25 -4.32
N ILE A 302 -14.64 -25.63 -3.71
CA ILE A 302 -14.67 -26.62 -2.61
C ILE A 302 -15.85 -27.57 -2.85
N SER A 303 -15.62 -28.87 -2.63
CA SER A 303 -16.64 -29.90 -2.80
C SER A 303 -17.68 -29.87 -1.66
N LYS A 304 -18.86 -30.47 -1.89
CA LYS A 304 -19.92 -30.50 -0.88
C LYS A 304 -19.51 -31.29 0.37
N GLU A 305 -18.72 -32.35 0.18
CA GLU A 305 -18.22 -33.22 1.25
C GLU A 305 -17.33 -32.42 2.21
N ILE A 306 -16.42 -31.59 1.69
CA ILE A 306 -15.57 -30.73 2.53
C ILE A 306 -16.42 -29.70 3.26
N ILE A 307 -17.40 -29.08 2.61
CA ILE A 307 -18.31 -28.13 3.29
C ILE A 307 -19.00 -28.80 4.48
N GLU A 308 -19.46 -30.05 4.33
CA GLU A 308 -20.10 -30.81 5.41
C GLU A 308 -19.17 -31.13 6.57
N VAL A 309 -17.92 -31.52 6.29
CA VAL A 309 -16.92 -31.77 7.34
C VAL A 309 -16.70 -30.53 8.20
N PHE A 310 -16.76 -29.33 7.61
CA PHE A 310 -16.50 -28.08 8.31
C PHE A 310 -17.77 -27.34 8.77
N LYS A 311 -18.99 -27.85 8.49
CA LYS A 311 -20.29 -27.22 8.85
C LYS A 311 -20.39 -26.80 10.33
N GLY A 312 -19.81 -27.57 11.25
CA GLY A 312 -19.79 -27.26 12.69
C GLY A 312 -18.88 -26.10 13.10
N ASN A 313 -17.96 -25.67 12.23
CA ASN A 313 -16.96 -24.66 12.53
C ASN A 313 -17.35 -23.24 12.05
N PHE A 314 -18.40 -23.09 11.24
CA PHE A 314 -18.86 -21.79 10.71
C PHE A 314 -19.52 -20.87 11.75
N LEU A 315 -19.85 -21.37 12.95
CA LEU A 315 -20.68 -20.63 13.92
C LEU A 315 -20.03 -20.39 15.29
N PHE A 316 -18.83 -20.91 15.56
CA PHE A 316 -18.32 -20.99 16.94
C PHE A 316 -16.97 -20.36 17.21
N ILE A 317 -16.36 -19.70 16.23
CA ILE A 317 -14.94 -19.44 16.30
C ILE A 317 -14.65 -17.95 16.13
N ASN A 318 -14.54 -17.28 17.26
CA ASN A 318 -13.67 -16.11 17.37
C ASN A 318 -12.26 -16.56 16.95
N ILE A 319 -11.53 -15.81 16.12
CA ILE A 319 -10.16 -16.13 15.70
C ILE A 319 -9.31 -16.59 16.91
N PHE A 320 -9.42 -15.91 18.06
CA PHE A 320 -8.70 -16.26 19.29
C PHE A 320 -8.99 -17.68 19.83
N LEU A 321 -10.22 -18.17 19.69
CA LEU A 321 -10.64 -19.51 20.14
C LEU A 321 -10.22 -20.62 19.16
N PHE A 322 -10.16 -20.36 17.85
CA PHE A 322 -9.64 -21.36 16.89
C PHE A 322 -8.16 -21.65 17.10
N PHE A 323 -7.38 -20.60 17.36
CA PHE A 323 -5.93 -20.71 17.51
C PHE A 323 -5.54 -21.51 18.76
N LEU A 324 -6.37 -21.49 19.82
CA LEU A 324 -6.21 -22.35 20.99
C LEU A 324 -6.46 -23.84 20.71
N PHE A 325 -7.31 -24.16 19.73
CA PHE A 325 -7.71 -25.53 19.42
C PHE A 325 -6.88 -26.21 18.32
N CYS A 326 -6.21 -25.46 17.44
CA CYS A 326 -5.64 -26.01 16.20
C CYS A 326 -4.11 -26.00 16.09
N PHE A 327 -3.38 -25.52 17.09
CA PHE A 327 -1.92 -25.65 17.17
C PHE A 327 -1.52 -26.48 18.39
N ARG A 328 -2.05 -27.71 18.44
CA ARG A 328 -1.52 -28.79 19.28
C ARG A 328 -1.18 -29.98 18.40
#